data_AF-A0A7L3LA97-F1
#
_entry.id   AF-A0A7L3LA97-F1
#
_cell.length_a   1.000
_cell.length_b   1.000
_cell.length_c   1.000
_cell.angle_alpha   90.00
_cell.angle_beta   90.00
_cell.angle_gamma   90.00
#
_symmetry.space_group_name_H-M   'P 1'
#
loop_
_entity.id
_entity.type
_entity.pdbx_description
1 polymer ?
#
loop_
_entity_poly.entity_id
_entity_poly.type
_entity_poly.pdbx_seq_one_letter_code
_entity_poly.pdbx_strand_id
1 'polypeptide(L)'
;MTLTHSCNTPWADNWLVDTEEESPQHHGLSSFGKLVVEEMNRLGMIVDLAHVSVETMKQVLSISKAPIIFSHSSAFAICPNRRNVPDDVLRLVTSTDSLVMVNFYNNYVTCKDTATLDDVA
;
A
#
# COMPACT_ATOMS: atom_id res chain seq x y z
N MET A 1 6.65 -2.86 -9.43
CA MET A 1 6.74 -4.09 -8.61
C MET A 1 6.03 -3.82 -7.30
N THR A 2 5.10 -4.70 -6.94
CA THR A 2 4.44 -4.68 -5.62
C THR A 2 5.42 -5.19 -4.57
N LEU A 3 5.63 -4.44 -3.49
CA LEU A 3 6.74 -4.74 -2.55
C LEU A 3 6.51 -6.00 -1.70
N THR A 4 5.24 -6.31 -1.44
CA THR A 4 4.81 -7.52 -0.75
C THR A 4 3.56 -8.09 -1.42
N HIS A 5 3.16 -9.29 -1.02
CA HIS A 5 1.78 -9.75 -1.18
C HIS A 5 1.20 -9.98 0.22
N SER A 6 0.59 -11.12 0.51
CA SER A 6 0.06 -11.45 1.85
C SER A 6 1.10 -12.20 2.70
N CYS A 7 2.36 -11.76 2.64
CA CYS A 7 3.45 -12.24 3.45
C CYS A 7 4.59 -11.22 3.49
N ASN A 8 5.32 -11.18 4.61
CA ASN A 8 6.52 -10.36 4.74
C ASN A 8 7.61 -10.85 3.78
N THR A 9 8.36 -9.90 3.22
CA THR A 9 9.63 -10.20 2.56
C THR A 9 10.78 -9.89 3.53
N PRO A 10 12.01 -10.35 3.26
CA PRO A 10 13.19 -9.92 4.04
C PRO A 10 13.47 -8.41 4.00
N TRP A 11 12.65 -7.61 3.30
CA TRP A 11 12.89 -6.20 3.05
C TRP A 11 11.67 -5.28 3.18
N ALA A 12 10.45 -5.82 3.32
CA ALA A 12 9.24 -5.05 3.56
C ALA A 12 8.18 -5.87 4.32
N ASP A 13 7.44 -5.18 5.20
CA ASP A 13 6.31 -5.74 5.93
C ASP A 13 4.99 -5.61 5.14
N ASN A 14 4.13 -6.62 5.24
CA ASN A 14 2.84 -6.68 4.55
C ASN A 14 1.65 -6.26 5.42
N TRP A 15 0.49 -6.08 4.80
CA TRP A 15 -0.75 -5.59 5.44
C TRP A 15 -1.27 -6.44 6.61
N LEU A 16 -0.92 -7.73 6.70
CA LEU A 16 -1.33 -8.60 7.81
C LEU A 16 -0.71 -8.16 9.16
N VAL A 17 0.38 -7.39 9.14
CA VAL A 17 0.95 -6.84 10.37
C VAL A 17 0.03 -5.79 11.00
N ASP A 18 -0.81 -5.13 10.20
CA ASP A 18 -1.78 -4.14 10.67
C ASP A 18 -3.08 -4.77 11.19
N THR A 19 -3.27 -6.09 11.01
CA THR A 19 -4.35 -6.89 11.61
C THR A 19 -3.89 -7.71 12.81
N GLU A 20 -2.61 -7.67 13.17
CA GLU A 20 -1.98 -8.51 14.21
C GLU A 20 -1.97 -10.02 13.88
N GLU A 21 -2.28 -10.39 12.63
CA GLU A 21 -2.18 -11.78 12.14
C GLU A 21 -0.72 -12.20 11.89
N GLU A 22 0.15 -11.24 11.57
CA GLU A 22 1.60 -11.43 11.48
C GLU A 22 2.35 -10.40 12.34
N SER A 23 3.50 -10.79 12.89
CA SER A 23 4.38 -9.83 13.58
C SER A 23 5.18 -9.00 12.56
N PRO A 24 5.37 -7.69 12.81
CA PRO A 24 6.26 -6.87 11.99
C PRO A 24 7.71 -7.37 12.09
N GLN A 25 8.39 -7.50 10.95
CA GLN A 25 9.80 -7.91 10.91
C GLN A 25 10.74 -6.70 10.86
N HIS A 26 10.32 -5.64 10.18
CA HIS A 26 11.16 -4.47 9.92
C HIS A 26 10.56 -3.16 10.44
N HIS A 27 9.31 -3.19 10.91
CA HIS A 27 8.49 -2.01 11.17
C HIS A 27 8.45 -1.10 9.94
N GLY A 28 8.04 -1.68 8.80
CA GLY A 28 7.95 -0.99 7.51
C GLY A 28 8.92 -1.57 6.48
N LEU A 29 10.06 -0.90 6.29
CA LEU A 29 11.15 -1.32 5.39
C LEU A 29 12.40 -1.67 6.19
N SER A 30 13.09 -2.72 5.76
CA SER A 30 14.46 -2.97 6.24
C SER A 30 15.44 -1.96 5.65
N SER A 31 16.67 -1.90 6.18
CA SER A 31 17.74 -1.10 5.55
C SER A 31 17.99 -1.50 4.10
N PHE A 32 17.87 -2.79 3.78
CA PHE A 32 17.96 -3.28 2.40
C PHE A 32 16.71 -2.89 1.57
N GLY A 33 15.51 -2.90 2.17
CA GLY A 33 14.29 -2.45 1.50
C GLY A 33 14.34 -1.01 1.01
N LYS A 34 15.01 -0.11 1.76
CA LYS A 34 15.26 1.26 1.30
C LYS A 34 16.12 1.28 0.02
N LEU A 35 17.15 0.44 -0.05
CA LEU A 35 17.99 0.29 -1.26
C LEU A 35 17.19 -0.31 -2.43
N VAL A 36 16.24 -1.23 -2.17
CA VAL A 36 15.34 -1.75 -3.20
C VAL A 36 14.52 -0.61 -3.81
N VAL A 37 13.92 0.26 -2.99
CA VAL A 37 13.15 1.43 -3.48
C VAL A 37 14.01 2.39 -4.29
N GLU A 38 15.23 2.70 -3.81
CA GLU A 38 16.17 3.56 -4.52
C GLU A 38 16.56 2.98 -5.89
N GLU A 39 16.81 1.67 -5.95
CA GLU A 39 17.18 0.98 -7.19
C GLU A 39 16.01 0.93 -8.17
N MET A 40 14.78 0.74 -7.67
CA MET A 40 13.57 0.85 -8.50
C MET A 40 13.43 2.26 -9.10
N ASN A 41 13.67 3.31 -8.31
CA ASN A 41 13.69 4.68 -8.84
C ASN A 41 14.80 4.86 -9.88
N ARG A 42 16.02 4.32 -9.66
CA ARG A 42 17.13 4.40 -10.62
C ARG A 42 16.81 3.71 -11.95
N LEU A 43 16.10 2.58 -11.90
CA LEU A 43 15.71 1.80 -13.07
C LEU A 43 14.50 2.37 -13.82
N GLY A 44 13.77 3.33 -13.23
CA GLY A 44 12.48 3.76 -13.75
C GLY A 44 11.38 2.70 -13.57
N MET A 45 11.52 1.82 -12.57
CA MET A 45 10.51 0.83 -12.22
C MET A 45 9.52 1.44 -11.22
N ILE A 46 8.23 1.39 -11.55
CA ILE A 46 7.18 1.89 -10.66
C ILE A 46 7.12 1.05 -9.38
N VAL A 47 7.13 1.72 -8.23
CA VAL A 47 6.89 1.12 -6.91
C VAL A 47 5.39 1.00 -6.69
N ASP A 48 4.93 -0.20 -6.34
CA ASP A 48 3.53 -0.46 -6.02
C ASP A 48 3.36 -0.84 -4.55
N LEU A 49 2.45 -0.12 -3.88
CA LEU A 49 2.16 -0.22 -2.45
C LEU A 49 0.88 -1.00 -2.14
N ALA A 50 0.27 -1.66 -3.12
CA ALA A 50 -0.70 -2.69 -2.79
C ALA A 50 -0.05 -3.74 -1.87
N HIS A 51 -0.81 -4.23 -0.89
CA HIS A 51 -0.46 -5.27 0.09
C HIS A 51 0.56 -4.92 1.16
N VAL A 52 1.17 -3.74 1.16
CA VAL A 52 2.15 -3.39 2.20
C VAL A 52 1.47 -2.95 3.50
N SER A 53 2.22 -2.95 4.60
CA SER A 53 1.76 -2.35 5.87
C SER A 53 1.64 -0.82 5.78
N VAL A 54 0.84 -0.20 6.64
CA VAL A 54 0.70 1.27 6.71
C VAL A 54 2.04 1.96 6.97
N GLU A 55 2.90 1.38 7.80
CA GLU A 55 4.23 1.91 8.08
C GLU A 55 5.12 1.85 6.83
N THR A 56 5.08 0.75 6.08
CA THR A 56 5.75 0.64 4.77
C THR A 56 5.23 1.70 3.80
N MET A 57 3.91 1.94 3.74
CA MET A 57 3.34 2.98 2.87
C MET A 57 3.97 4.34 3.14
N LYS A 58 4.00 4.75 4.41
CA LYS A 58 4.54 6.04 4.84
C LYS A 58 6.03 6.16 4.54
N GLN A 59 6.81 5.11 4.83
CA GLN A 59 8.24 5.12 4.59
C GLN A 59 8.56 5.22 3.10
N VAL A 60 7.88 4.45 2.24
CA VAL A 60 8.11 4.50 0.79
C VAL A 60 7.72 5.85 0.21
N LEU A 61 6.55 6.39 0.58
CA LEU A 61 6.12 7.73 0.14
C LEU A 61 7.08 8.84 0.57
N SER A 62 7.78 8.65 1.71
CA SER A 62 8.77 9.60 2.21
C SER A 62 10.12 9.53 1.48
N ILE A 63 10.57 8.33 1.09
CA ILE A 63 11.91 8.13 0.51
C ILE A 63 11.94 8.05 -1.02
N SER A 64 10.82 7.71 -1.67
CA SER A 64 10.77 7.54 -3.12
C SER A 64 11.03 8.87 -3.82
N LYS A 65 11.90 8.86 -4.83
CA LYS A 65 12.25 10.03 -5.65
C LYS A 65 11.33 10.21 -6.86
N ALA A 66 10.43 9.26 -7.09
CA ALA A 66 9.45 9.26 -8.17
C ALA A 66 8.06 8.92 -7.61
N PRO A 67 6.98 9.36 -8.29
CA PRO A 67 5.62 8.95 -7.95
C PRO A 67 5.48 7.43 -7.84
N ILE A 68 4.72 6.98 -6.85
CA ILE A 68 4.39 5.57 -6.65
C ILE A 68 2.94 5.30 -7.07
N ILE A 69 2.57 4.03 -7.09
CA ILE A 69 1.17 3.63 -7.25
C ILE A 69 0.70 2.75 -6.11
N PHE A 70 -0.62 2.74 -5.90
CA PHE A 70 -1.34 1.60 -5.35
C PHE A 70 -2.12 1.01 -6.53
N SER A 71 -1.67 -0.12 -7.05
CA SER A 71 -2.26 -0.70 -8.28
C SER A 71 -3.68 -1.24 -8.10
N HIS A 72 -4.06 -1.61 -6.86
CA HIS A 72 -5.40 -2.09 -6.50
C HIS A 72 -5.68 -1.95 -5.00
N SER A 73 -6.01 -0.74 -4.55
CA SER A 73 -6.48 -0.47 -3.19
C SER A 73 -7.62 0.56 -3.19
N SER A 74 -8.43 0.58 -2.14
CA SER A 74 -9.56 1.51 -1.99
C SER A 74 -9.40 2.38 -0.73
N ALA A 75 -10.41 3.16 -0.34
CA ALA A 75 -10.34 4.09 0.78
C ALA A 75 -10.70 3.43 2.13
N PHE A 76 -9.81 3.53 3.13
CA PHE A 76 -10.02 2.91 4.44
C PHE A 76 -11.22 3.52 5.18
N ALA A 77 -11.45 4.82 5.03
CA ALA A 77 -12.58 5.51 5.65
C ALA A 77 -13.95 5.02 5.16
N ILE A 78 -14.03 4.45 3.95
CA ILE A 78 -15.26 3.88 3.39
C ILE A 78 -15.44 2.42 3.81
N CYS A 79 -14.37 1.63 3.69
CA CYS A 79 -14.34 0.24 4.11
C CYS A 79 -13.06 0.00 4.94
N PRO A 80 -13.16 -0.19 6.27
CA PRO A 80 -12.02 -0.26 7.18
C PRO A 80 -11.27 -1.60 7.12
N ASN A 81 -10.86 -1.98 5.91
CA ASN A 81 -10.00 -3.12 5.64
C ASN A 81 -8.54 -2.67 5.58
N ARG A 82 -7.60 -3.39 6.20
CA ARG A 82 -6.17 -3.03 6.20
C ARG A 82 -5.50 -3.07 4.82
N ARG A 83 -6.17 -3.62 3.80
CA ARG A 83 -5.75 -3.50 2.39
C ARG A 83 -6.04 -2.13 1.77
N ASN A 84 -6.87 -1.31 2.41
CA ASN A 84 -7.25 0.02 1.96
C ASN A 84 -6.35 1.11 2.54
N VAL A 85 -6.28 2.23 1.83
CA VAL A 85 -5.36 3.34 2.12
C VAL A 85 -5.99 4.26 3.18
N PRO A 86 -5.33 4.49 4.32
CA PRO A 86 -5.78 5.46 5.33
C PRO A 86 -5.70 6.91 4.85
N ASP A 87 -6.54 7.80 5.39
CA ASP A 87 -6.62 9.20 4.98
C ASP A 87 -5.31 9.99 5.19
N ASP A 88 -4.53 9.66 6.21
CA ASP A 88 -3.21 10.26 6.41
C ASP A 88 -2.21 9.83 5.33
N VAL A 89 -2.32 8.59 4.83
CA VAL A 89 -1.55 8.12 3.67
C VAL A 89 -2.08 8.74 2.37
N LEU A 90 -3.39 8.93 2.20
CA LEU A 90 -3.96 9.61 1.02
C LEU A 90 -3.50 11.07 0.90
N ARG A 91 -3.28 11.76 2.03
CA ARG A 91 -2.64 13.09 2.02
C ARG A 91 -1.20 13.04 1.50
N LEU A 92 -0.44 12.03 1.88
CA LEU A 92 0.92 11.81 1.37
C LEU A 92 0.94 11.44 -0.12
N VAL A 93 -0.03 10.65 -0.58
CA VAL A 93 -0.22 10.34 -2.01
C VAL A 93 -0.37 11.63 -2.81
N THR A 94 -1.23 12.54 -2.33
CA THR A 94 -1.44 13.85 -2.98
C THR A 94 -0.16 14.69 -2.98
N SER A 95 0.57 14.76 -1.86
CA SER A 95 1.78 15.58 -1.77
C SER A 95 2.99 15.04 -2.55
N THR A 96 2.91 13.80 -3.06
CA THR A 96 3.99 13.11 -3.79
C THR A 96 3.64 12.81 -5.23
N ASP A 97 2.55 13.41 -5.75
CA ASP A 97 2.02 13.18 -7.10
C ASP A 97 1.78 11.69 -7.42
N SER A 98 1.50 10.88 -6.40
CA SER A 98 1.29 9.44 -6.51
C SER A 98 -0.15 9.10 -6.86
N LEU A 99 -0.40 7.85 -7.26
CA LEU A 99 -1.70 7.40 -7.76
C LEU A 99 -2.28 6.25 -6.94
N VAL A 100 -3.58 6.30 -6.64
CA VAL A 100 -4.36 5.14 -6.18
C VAL A 100 -5.28 4.69 -7.29
N MET A 101 -5.14 3.43 -7.70
CA MET A 101 -6.02 2.76 -8.65
C MET A 101 -7.07 1.98 -7.85
N VAL A 102 -8.31 2.48 -7.84
CA VAL A 102 -9.40 1.97 -7.01
C VAL A 102 -9.71 0.51 -7.33
N ASN A 103 -9.78 -0.33 -6.30
CA ASN A 103 -10.07 -1.77 -6.41
C ASN A 103 -11.59 -2.02 -6.37
N PHE A 104 -12.09 -3.05 -7.07
CA PHE A 104 -13.50 -3.45 -7.12
C PHE A 104 -13.81 -4.73 -6.32
N TYR A 105 -12.86 -5.27 -5.56
CA TYR A 105 -13.11 -6.42 -4.69
C TYR A 105 -14.07 -6.03 -3.55
N ASN A 106 -15.19 -6.76 -3.42
CA ASN A 106 -16.30 -6.41 -2.52
C ASN A 106 -15.84 -6.08 -1.08
N ASN A 107 -14.96 -6.90 -0.51
CA ASN A 107 -14.43 -6.71 0.85
C ASN A 107 -13.52 -5.49 1.03
N TYR A 108 -13.19 -4.76 -0.04
CA TYR A 108 -12.40 -3.54 -0.03
C TYR A 108 -13.23 -2.30 -0.43
N VAL A 109 -14.45 -2.46 -0.95
CA VAL A 109 -15.32 -1.32 -1.32
C VAL A 109 -16.53 -1.19 -0.40
N THR A 110 -17.16 -2.30 -0.02
CA THR A 110 -18.36 -2.31 0.84
C THR A 110 -18.14 -2.99 2.18
N CYS A 111 -17.01 -3.68 2.35
CA CYS A 111 -16.75 -4.53 3.53
C CYS A 111 -17.83 -5.62 3.72
N LYS A 112 -18.45 -6.04 2.62
CA LYS A 112 -19.50 -7.07 2.56
C LYS A 112 -19.18 -8.06 1.43
N ASP A 113 -19.91 -9.17 1.43
CA ASP A 113 -19.80 -10.20 0.39
C ASP A 113 -20.30 -9.75 -0.99
N THR A 114 -21.05 -8.64 -1.07
CA THR A 114 -21.63 -8.11 -2.31
C THR A 114 -21.37 -6.61 -2.44
N ALA A 115 -21.21 -6.15 -3.69
CA ALA A 115 -21.09 -4.76 -4.08
C ALA A 115 -21.79 -4.55 -5.44
N THR A 116 -22.18 -3.31 -5.70
CA THR A 116 -22.85 -2.87 -6.93
C THR A 116 -22.05 -1.78 -7.62
N LEU A 117 -22.48 -1.35 -8.81
CA LEU A 117 -21.81 -0.25 -9.51
C LEU A 117 -21.89 1.07 -8.71
N ASP A 118 -22.99 1.31 -8.00
CA ASP A 118 -23.20 2.52 -7.19
C ASP A 118 -22.20 2.64 -6.03
N ASP A 119 -21.56 1.54 -5.62
CA ASP A 119 -20.54 1.56 -4.57
C ASP A 119 -19.17 2.04 -5.09
N VAL A 120 -18.97 2.15 -6.42
CA VAL A 120 -17.68 2.45 -7.04
C VAL A 120 -17.71 3.49 -8.18
N ALA A 121 -18.89 4.01 -8.56
CA ALA A 121 -19.10 4.92 -9.69
C ALA A 121 -19.78 6.24 -9.32
#